data_AF-A0A1I0VQZ4-F1
#
_entry.id   AF-A0A1I0VQZ4-F1
#
_cell.length_a   1.000
_cell.length_b   1.000
_cell.length_c   1.000
_cell.angle_alpha   90.00
_cell.angle_beta   90.00
_cell.angle_gamma   90.00
#
_symmetry.space_group_name_H-M   'P 1'
#
loop_
_entity.id
_entity.type
_entity.pdbx_description
1 polymer ?
#
loop_
_entity_poly.entity_id
_entity_poly.type
_entity_poly.pdbx_seq_one_letter_code
_entity_poly.pdbx_strand_id
1 'polypeptide(L)'
;MSEKKIKNVVIVMCKYSVVVKGIERRLKEMGCKVSIITQDKDKMPKMDKEKESATFIFYLPNNIMDDVVKFNWLEHIYGKIHDLECECEVIVIGDKSERDDLTGRIFGMLHVGWLDRPVKMEELELAVTDGIFPEVEGNNKKHILIVDDDPSYAKMVREWLKDVYQVSIVTAGIQAITFLAKKSVDMILLDYEMPVVDGPQVFQMLRQEQSTQGIPVVFLTGVGGKDQVERVLQLKPTGYILKSTTKEKLLSYLQKKI
;
A
#
# COMPACT_ATOMS: atom_id res chain seq x y z
N MET A 1 -2.35 39.06 -6.63
CA MET A 1 -2.79 38.49 -5.33
C MET A 1 -3.70 37.33 -5.65
N SER A 2 -3.22 36.09 -5.57
CA SER A 2 -4.03 34.89 -5.82
C SER A 2 -4.97 34.69 -4.64
N GLU A 3 -6.28 34.62 -4.90
CA GLU A 3 -7.28 34.26 -3.89
C GLU A 3 -6.89 32.92 -3.25
N LYS A 4 -6.68 32.91 -1.93
CA LYS A 4 -6.34 31.70 -1.18
C LYS A 4 -7.61 30.85 -1.12
N LYS A 5 -7.70 29.83 -2.00
CA LYS A 5 -8.85 28.92 -2.09
C LYS A 5 -9.09 28.28 -0.71
N ILE A 6 -10.29 28.46 -0.15
CA ILE A 6 -10.65 27.90 1.17
C ILE A 6 -10.68 26.37 1.05
N LYS A 7 -9.86 25.65 1.83
CA LYS A 7 -9.89 24.19 1.89
C LYS A 7 -11.06 23.72 2.75
N ASN A 8 -11.87 22.82 2.20
CA ASN A 8 -12.92 22.12 2.92
C ASN A 8 -12.32 20.88 3.59
N VAL A 9 -12.41 20.79 4.90
CA VAL A 9 -11.89 19.65 5.67
C VAL A 9 -13.02 18.96 6.40
N VAL A 10 -13.10 17.64 6.28
CA VAL A 10 -14.13 16.81 6.90
C VAL A 10 -13.46 15.83 7.83
N ILE A 11 -13.68 15.95 9.13
CA ILE A 11 -13.12 15.02 10.12
C ILE A 11 -14.13 13.89 10.37
N VAL A 12 -13.73 12.66 10.10
CA VAL A 12 -14.49 11.45 10.36
C VAL A 12 -13.96 10.80 11.63
N MET A 13 -14.81 10.60 12.63
CA MET A 13 -14.43 9.91 13.87
C MET A 13 -15.58 9.08 14.44
N CYS A 14 -15.28 7.94 15.07
CA CYS A 14 -16.33 7.10 15.65
C CYS A 14 -16.99 7.76 16.88
N LYS A 15 -16.16 8.33 17.76
CA LYS A 15 -16.60 8.99 19.00
C LYS A 15 -15.83 10.27 19.22
N TYR A 16 -16.42 11.17 19.98
CA TYR A 16 -15.84 12.46 20.30
C TYR A 16 -14.51 12.33 21.03
N SER A 17 -13.50 13.10 20.61
CA SER A 17 -12.14 13.08 21.18
C SER A 17 -11.66 14.50 21.51
N VAL A 18 -11.02 14.66 22.66
CA VAL A 18 -10.37 15.93 23.05
C VAL A 18 -9.24 16.29 22.09
N VAL A 19 -8.54 15.29 21.54
CA VAL A 19 -7.52 15.49 20.51
C VAL A 19 -8.15 16.08 19.25
N VAL A 20 -9.29 15.54 18.83
CA VAL A 20 -10.00 16.03 17.64
C VAL A 20 -10.54 17.46 17.83
N LYS A 21 -10.94 17.86 19.04
CA LYS A 21 -11.21 19.28 19.35
C LYS A 21 -10.01 20.18 19.05
N GLY A 22 -8.81 19.73 19.43
CA GLY A 22 -7.57 20.43 19.17
C GLY A 22 -7.29 20.57 17.68
N ILE A 23 -7.44 19.46 16.94
CA ILE A 23 -7.31 19.41 15.47
C ILE A 23 -8.32 20.36 14.81
N GLU A 24 -9.60 20.28 15.17
CA GLU A 24 -10.66 21.13 14.62
C GLU A 24 -10.35 22.62 14.82
N ARG A 25 -9.95 23.00 16.04
CA ARG A 25 -9.58 24.39 16.36
C ARG A 25 -8.41 24.84 15.48
N ARG A 26 -7.37 24.01 15.36
CA ARG A 26 -6.17 24.35 14.59
C ARG A 26 -6.45 24.53 13.10
N LEU A 27 -7.24 23.62 12.51
CA LEU A 27 -7.63 23.72 11.10
C LEU A 27 -8.48 24.98 10.83
N LYS A 28 -9.34 25.37 11.76
CA LYS A 28 -10.08 26.64 11.67
C LYS A 28 -9.17 27.86 11.73
N GLU A 29 -8.14 27.84 12.60
CA GLU A 29 -7.12 28.91 12.66
C GLU A 29 -6.35 29.05 11.34
N MET A 30 -6.16 27.95 10.60
CA MET A 30 -5.54 27.96 9.25
C MET A 30 -6.47 28.52 8.16
N GLY A 31 -7.73 28.81 8.49
CA GLY A 31 -8.75 29.27 7.54
C GLY A 31 -9.48 28.16 6.80
N CYS A 32 -9.40 26.90 7.26
CA CYS A 32 -10.15 25.79 6.67
C CYS A 32 -11.62 25.82 7.12
N LYS A 33 -12.53 25.44 6.22
CA LYS A 33 -13.93 25.17 6.58
C LYS A 33 -14.03 23.73 7.07
N VAL A 34 -14.16 23.56 8.39
CA VAL A 34 -14.15 22.23 9.04
C VAL A 34 -15.57 21.74 9.31
N SER A 35 -15.85 20.49 8.94
CA SER A 35 -17.06 19.76 9.31
C SER A 35 -16.71 18.41 9.95
N ILE A 36 -17.64 17.81 10.69
CA ILE A 36 -17.40 16.59 11.45
C ILE A 36 -18.49 15.57 11.14
N ILE A 37 -18.09 14.33 10.88
CA ILE A 37 -18.96 13.16 10.73
C ILE A 37 -18.67 12.19 11.88
N THR A 38 -19.73 11.73 12.54
CA THR A 38 -19.66 10.71 13.60
C THR A 38 -20.63 9.57 13.36
N GLN A 39 -20.50 8.47 14.11
CA GLN A 39 -21.42 7.33 14.02
C GLN A 39 -22.89 7.76 14.21
N ASP A 40 -23.15 8.66 15.16
CA ASP A 40 -24.50 9.17 15.44
C ASP A 40 -24.98 10.25 14.44
N LYS A 41 -24.06 10.80 13.63
CA LYS A 41 -24.30 11.90 12.70
C LYS A 41 -23.49 11.66 11.42
N ASP A 42 -23.95 10.71 10.61
CA ASP A 42 -23.26 10.18 9.43
C ASP A 42 -23.58 10.93 8.13
N LYS A 43 -24.26 12.08 8.22
CA LYS A 43 -24.66 12.88 7.06
C LYS A 43 -23.44 13.53 6.43
N MET A 44 -23.20 13.21 5.17
CA MET A 44 -22.17 13.88 4.37
C MET A 44 -22.45 15.38 4.26
N PRO A 45 -21.43 16.24 4.34
CA PRO A 45 -21.60 17.66 4.07
C PRO A 45 -22.06 17.86 2.63
N LYS A 46 -22.95 18.84 2.41
CA LYS A 46 -23.31 19.25 1.05
C LYS A 46 -22.09 19.95 0.45
N MET A 47 -21.47 19.31 -0.54
CA MET A 47 -20.34 19.87 -1.30
C MET A 47 -20.82 20.24 -2.70
N ASP A 48 -20.31 21.34 -3.24
CA ASP A 48 -20.60 21.73 -4.62
C ASP A 48 -19.72 20.91 -5.57
N LYS A 49 -20.35 19.98 -6.30
CA LYS A 49 -19.70 18.86 -7.01
C LYS A 49 -18.64 19.28 -8.03
N GLU A 50 -18.69 20.50 -8.56
CA GLU A 50 -17.83 20.92 -9.67
C GLU A 50 -16.70 21.88 -9.28
N LYS A 51 -16.62 22.36 -8.02
CA LYS A 51 -15.70 23.46 -7.65
C LYS A 51 -14.91 23.29 -6.35
N GLU A 52 -15.25 22.32 -5.50
CA GLU A 52 -14.66 22.16 -4.18
C GLU A 52 -13.84 20.88 -4.07
N SER A 53 -12.54 21.02 -3.77
CA SER A 53 -11.69 19.93 -3.29
C SER A 53 -11.92 19.72 -1.80
N ALA A 54 -11.94 18.46 -1.35
CA ALA A 54 -12.23 18.11 0.03
C ALA A 54 -11.12 17.23 0.62
N THR A 55 -10.64 17.57 1.82
CA THR A 55 -9.72 16.70 2.57
C THR A 55 -10.48 16.00 3.68
N PHE A 56 -10.54 14.67 3.65
CA PHE A 56 -11.18 13.84 4.66
C PHE A 56 -10.13 13.31 5.64
N ILE A 57 -10.28 13.64 6.92
CA ILE A 57 -9.40 13.19 7.99
C ILE A 57 -10.11 12.12 8.80
N PHE A 58 -9.69 10.86 8.66
CA PHE A 58 -10.16 9.75 9.46
C PHE A 58 -9.36 9.66 10.76
N TYR A 59 -9.94 10.11 11.87
CA TYR A 59 -9.37 9.91 13.20
C TYR A 59 -9.88 8.58 13.77
N LEU A 60 -9.04 7.56 13.69
CA LEU A 60 -9.41 6.21 14.11
C LEU A 60 -9.46 6.11 15.64
N PRO A 61 -10.25 5.19 16.22
CA PRO A 61 -10.12 4.77 17.62
C PRO A 61 -8.91 3.83 17.78
N ASN A 62 -8.55 3.45 19.01
CA ASN A 62 -7.58 2.38 19.24
C ASN A 62 -8.24 1.02 18.95
N ASN A 63 -7.47 0.06 18.46
CA ASN A 63 -7.92 -1.30 18.17
C ASN A 63 -9.14 -1.32 17.25
N ILE A 64 -9.11 -0.53 16.18
CA ILE A 64 -10.26 -0.44 15.27
C ILE A 64 -10.57 -1.78 14.61
N MET A 65 -9.54 -2.62 14.44
CA MET A 65 -9.63 -3.96 13.85
C MET A 65 -10.45 -4.94 14.69
N ASP A 66 -10.52 -4.72 16.01
CA ASP A 66 -11.25 -5.59 16.95
C ASP A 66 -12.72 -5.19 17.08
N ASP A 67 -13.09 -3.98 16.65
CA ASP A 67 -14.44 -3.44 16.74
C ASP A 67 -15.15 -3.47 15.38
N VAL A 68 -15.78 -4.60 15.09
CA VAL A 68 -16.48 -4.86 13.82
C VAL A 68 -17.51 -3.78 13.48
N VAL A 69 -18.22 -3.24 14.48
CA VAL A 69 -19.25 -2.21 14.28
C VAL A 69 -18.61 -0.91 13.80
N LYS A 70 -17.52 -0.49 14.43
CA LYS A 70 -16.77 0.71 14.01
C LYS A 70 -16.07 0.51 12.67
N PHE A 71 -15.51 -0.68 12.44
CA PHE A 71 -14.84 -1.02 11.18
C PHE A 71 -15.81 -0.93 10.00
N ASN A 72 -16.97 -1.59 10.08
CA ASN A 72 -17.98 -1.56 9.02
C ASN A 72 -18.53 -0.15 8.78
N TRP A 73 -18.66 0.65 9.84
CA TRP A 73 -19.07 2.05 9.69
C TRP A 73 -18.02 2.89 8.96
N LEU A 74 -16.73 2.71 9.27
CA LEU A 74 -15.64 3.38 8.55
C LEU A 74 -15.62 3.00 7.06
N GLU A 75 -15.77 1.71 6.77
CA GLU A 75 -15.85 1.19 5.40
C GLU A 75 -17.04 1.82 4.65
N HIS A 76 -18.21 1.89 5.28
CA HIS A 76 -19.41 2.54 4.71
C HIS A 76 -19.20 4.04 4.43
N ILE A 77 -18.57 4.77 5.35
CA ILE A 77 -18.24 6.19 5.15
C ILE A 77 -17.23 6.37 4.02
N TYR A 78 -16.21 5.52 3.96
CA TYR A 78 -15.22 5.55 2.89
C TYR A 78 -15.85 5.26 1.53
N GLY A 79 -16.73 4.26 1.42
CA GLY A 79 -17.49 3.99 0.20
C GLY A 79 -18.29 5.21 -0.28
N LYS A 80 -18.99 5.90 0.64
CA LYS A 80 -19.69 7.17 0.31
C LYS A 80 -18.75 8.26 -0.21
N ILE A 81 -17.50 8.33 0.29
CA ILE A 81 -16.49 9.31 -0.16
C ILE A 81 -15.95 8.93 -1.53
N HIS A 82 -15.68 7.65 -1.76
CA HIS A 82 -15.22 7.12 -3.04
C HIS A 82 -16.24 7.40 -4.16
N ASP A 83 -17.53 7.37 -3.86
CA ASP A 83 -18.61 7.67 -4.80
C ASP A 83 -18.82 9.19 -5.05
N LEU A 84 -18.06 10.07 -4.38
CA LEU A 84 -18.12 11.50 -4.66
C LEU A 84 -17.40 11.82 -5.97
N GLU A 85 -18.07 12.57 -6.83
CA GLU A 85 -17.51 13.12 -8.07
C GLU A 85 -16.62 14.35 -7.76
N CYS A 86 -15.70 14.25 -6.78
CA CYS A 86 -14.86 15.34 -6.28
C CYS A 86 -13.39 14.95 -6.25
N GLU A 87 -12.49 15.94 -6.34
CA GLU A 87 -11.08 15.72 -5.99
C GLU A 87 -10.99 15.65 -4.46
N CYS A 88 -11.01 14.41 -3.95
CA CYS A 88 -11.07 14.13 -2.53
C CYS A 88 -9.71 13.55 -2.06
N GLU A 89 -9.08 14.20 -1.08
CA GLU A 89 -7.85 13.72 -0.42
C GLU A 89 -8.22 13.02 0.89
N VAL A 90 -7.57 11.90 1.20
CA VAL A 90 -7.85 11.13 2.41
C VAL A 90 -6.61 11.04 3.29
N ILE A 91 -6.75 11.47 4.53
CA ILE A 91 -5.73 11.42 5.58
C ILE A 91 -6.25 10.53 6.70
N VAL A 92 -5.47 9.55 7.12
CA VAL A 92 -5.80 8.66 8.24
C VAL A 92 -4.88 8.94 9.40
N ILE A 93 -5.46 9.15 10.59
CA ILE A 93 -4.77 9.31 11.85
C ILE A 93 -5.03 8.06 12.70
N GLY A 94 -4.02 7.22 12.89
CA GLY A 94 -4.15 5.91 13.54
C GLY A 94 -2.84 5.37 14.09
N ASP A 95 -2.85 4.12 14.54
CA ASP A 95 -1.63 3.46 15.04
C ASP A 95 -0.85 2.79 13.90
N LYS A 96 0.48 2.97 13.90
CA LYS A 96 1.38 2.41 12.86
C LYS A 96 1.16 0.92 12.60
N SER A 97 0.82 0.14 13.62
CA SER A 97 0.56 -1.30 13.52
C SER A 97 -0.69 -1.67 12.72
N GLU A 98 -1.69 -0.78 12.65
CA GLU A 98 -2.96 -1.02 11.95
C GLU A 98 -2.91 -0.55 10.49
N ARG A 99 -1.87 0.21 10.11
CA ARG A 99 -1.76 0.88 8.81
C ARG A 99 -1.86 -0.09 7.65
N ASP A 100 -1.03 -1.13 7.62
CA ASP A 100 -0.94 -2.04 6.47
C ASP A 100 -2.25 -2.79 6.27
N ASP A 101 -2.86 -3.26 7.37
CA ASP A 101 -4.13 -3.97 7.35
C ASP A 101 -5.29 -3.07 6.89
N LEU A 102 -5.39 -1.84 7.38
CA LEU A 102 -6.46 -0.91 7.00
C LEU A 102 -6.30 -0.39 5.58
N THR A 103 -5.07 -0.09 5.17
CA THR A 103 -4.77 0.35 3.79
C THR A 103 -5.15 -0.74 2.80
N GLY A 104 -4.81 -2.00 3.12
CA GLY A 104 -5.16 -3.14 2.27
C GLY A 104 -6.66 -3.49 2.22
N ARG A 105 -7.41 -3.21 3.29
CA ARG A 105 -8.83 -3.62 3.40
C ARG A 105 -9.84 -2.55 3.05
N ILE A 106 -9.66 -1.32 3.55
CA ILE A 106 -10.64 -0.24 3.40
C ILE A 106 -10.21 0.71 2.29
N PHE A 107 -8.98 1.22 2.39
CA PHE A 107 -8.56 2.37 1.60
C PHE A 107 -8.08 2.01 0.18
N GLY A 108 -7.69 0.75 -0.05
CA GLY A 108 -7.39 0.25 -1.39
C GLY A 108 -6.19 0.94 -2.04
N MET A 109 -6.30 1.25 -3.33
CA MET A 109 -5.23 1.83 -4.17
C MET A 109 -5.20 3.36 -4.20
N LEU A 110 -6.14 4.04 -3.52
CA LEU A 110 -6.16 5.49 -3.47
C LEU A 110 -4.97 6.01 -2.64
N HIS A 111 -4.44 7.16 -3.03
CA HIS A 111 -3.35 7.81 -2.30
C HIS A 111 -3.87 8.30 -0.95
N VAL A 112 -3.73 7.45 0.06
CA VAL A 112 -4.12 7.76 1.44
C VAL A 112 -2.88 8.17 2.23
N GLY A 113 -2.93 9.40 2.73
CA GLY A 113 -1.94 9.90 3.67
C GLY A 113 -2.14 9.30 5.05
N TRP A 114 -1.05 9.01 5.76
CA TRP A 114 -1.10 8.44 7.10
C TRP A 114 -0.32 9.30 8.09
N LEU A 115 -0.92 9.58 9.26
CA LEU A 115 -0.29 10.24 10.40
C LEU A 115 -0.41 9.33 11.62
N ASP A 116 0.72 9.06 12.27
CA ASP A 116 0.72 8.23 13.47
C ASP A 116 0.15 9.00 14.68
N ARG A 117 -0.49 8.28 15.59
CA ARG A 117 -0.82 8.81 16.92
C ARG A 117 0.40 8.67 17.85
N PRO A 118 0.68 9.68 18.71
CA PRO A 118 0.01 10.98 18.79
C PRO A 118 0.38 11.89 17.61
N VAL A 119 -0.62 12.55 17.02
CA VAL A 119 -0.42 13.43 15.86
C VAL A 119 0.31 14.71 16.26
N LYS A 120 1.36 15.07 15.52
CA LYS A 120 2.01 16.39 15.64
C LYS A 120 1.28 17.41 14.77
N MET A 121 1.08 18.61 15.30
CA MET A 121 0.29 19.62 14.59
C MET A 121 0.99 20.11 13.33
N GLU A 122 2.32 20.20 13.35
CA GLU A 122 3.12 20.59 12.20
C GLU A 122 2.97 19.58 11.04
N GLU A 123 2.92 18.28 11.35
CA GLU A 123 2.73 17.21 10.36
C GLU A 123 1.30 17.25 9.79
N LEU A 124 0.30 17.49 10.64
CA LEU A 124 -1.09 17.68 10.21
C LEU A 124 -1.24 18.90 9.30
N GLU A 125 -0.58 20.01 9.65
CA GLU A 125 -0.62 21.24 8.87
C GLU A 125 -0.08 21.01 7.47
N LEU A 126 1.13 20.45 7.35
CA LEU A 126 1.77 20.12 6.08
C LEU A 126 0.95 19.13 5.25
N ALA A 127 0.39 18.11 5.90
CA ALA A 127 -0.48 17.13 5.25
C ALA A 127 -1.73 17.79 4.66
N VAL A 128 -2.38 18.68 5.40
CA VAL A 128 -3.60 19.35 4.95
C VAL A 128 -3.31 20.47 3.95
N THR A 129 -2.20 21.19 4.03
CA THR A 129 -1.89 22.30 3.10
C THR A 129 -1.30 21.79 1.79
N ASP A 130 -0.31 20.93 1.87
CA ASP A 130 0.58 20.60 0.76
C ASP A 130 0.48 19.12 0.33
N GLY A 131 -0.35 18.32 1.01
CA GLY A 131 -0.40 16.87 0.78
C GLY A 131 0.91 16.18 1.16
N ILE A 132 1.72 16.82 2.01
CA ILE A 132 3.02 16.32 2.44
C ILE A 132 2.82 15.54 3.73
N PHE A 133 3.01 14.24 3.66
CA PHE A 133 2.98 13.37 4.82
C PHE A 133 4.42 13.14 5.31
N PRO A 134 4.66 13.05 6.63
CA PRO A 134 5.96 12.61 7.12
C PRO A 134 6.30 11.29 6.44
N GLU A 135 7.53 11.15 5.95
CA GLU A 135 8.03 9.89 5.44
C GLU A 135 7.96 8.87 6.57
N VAL A 136 6.86 8.13 6.61
CA VAL A 136 6.75 7.00 7.51
C VAL A 136 7.72 5.96 6.99
N GLU A 137 8.57 5.41 7.86
CA GLU A 137 9.46 4.26 7.61
C GLU A 137 8.75 2.97 7.13
N GLY A 138 7.60 3.06 6.47
CA GLY A 138 6.83 1.94 5.93
C GLY A 138 6.43 2.08 4.46
N ASN A 139 6.59 3.23 3.79
CA ASN A 139 6.14 3.39 2.40
C ASN A 139 7.26 3.58 1.36
N ASN A 140 8.50 3.24 1.73
CA ASN A 140 9.61 3.08 0.77
C ASN A 140 10.07 1.62 0.68
N LYS A 141 9.27 0.69 1.24
CA LYS A 141 9.53 -0.73 1.13
C LYS A 141 9.29 -1.13 -0.31
N LYS A 142 10.37 -1.40 -1.02
CA LYS A 142 10.35 -1.95 -2.38
C LYS A 142 9.37 -3.14 -2.44
N HIS A 143 8.55 -3.16 -3.48
CA HIS A 143 7.50 -4.16 -3.64
C HIS A 143 8.04 -5.37 -4.40
N ILE A 144 8.03 -6.52 -3.72
CA ILE A 144 8.48 -7.79 -4.28
C ILE A 144 7.26 -8.68 -4.56
N LEU A 145 7.17 -9.18 -5.80
CA LEU A 145 6.21 -10.22 -6.16
C LEU A 145 6.88 -11.58 -6.10
N ILE A 146 6.32 -12.51 -5.33
CA ILE A 146 6.70 -13.92 -5.31
C ILE A 146 5.75 -14.70 -6.22
N VAL A 147 6.30 -15.44 -7.15
CA VAL A 147 5.59 -16.32 -8.10
C VAL A 147 6.11 -17.74 -7.88
N ASP A 148 5.36 -18.58 -7.17
CA ASP A 148 5.77 -19.93 -6.81
C ASP A 148 4.54 -20.82 -6.62
N ASP A 149 4.50 -22.01 -7.22
CA ASP A 149 3.35 -22.91 -7.14
C ASP A 149 3.27 -23.66 -5.80
N ASP A 150 4.32 -23.62 -4.96
CA ASP A 150 4.28 -24.04 -3.57
C ASP A 150 3.84 -22.88 -2.66
N PRO A 151 2.56 -22.81 -2.23
CA PRO A 151 2.06 -21.75 -1.38
C PRO A 151 2.69 -21.75 0.02
N SER A 152 3.23 -22.89 0.48
CA SER A 152 3.87 -22.99 1.79
C SER A 152 5.24 -22.33 1.75
N TYR A 153 6.02 -22.62 0.71
CA TYR A 153 7.31 -21.99 0.48
C TYR A 153 7.15 -20.47 0.25
N ALA A 154 6.22 -20.06 -0.62
CA ALA A 154 5.95 -18.64 -0.89
C ALA A 154 5.59 -17.86 0.39
N LYS A 155 4.74 -18.43 1.25
CA LYS A 155 4.38 -17.83 2.55
C LYS A 155 5.58 -17.72 3.48
N MET A 156 6.41 -18.76 3.57
CA MET A 156 7.63 -18.73 4.37
C MET A 156 8.56 -17.59 3.92
N VAL A 157 8.80 -17.46 2.62
CA VAL A 157 9.62 -16.37 2.07
C VAL A 157 8.99 -15.00 2.36
N ARG A 158 7.67 -14.86 2.23
CA ARG A 158 6.98 -13.62 2.63
C ARG A 158 7.22 -13.28 4.10
N GLU A 159 7.12 -14.23 5.02
CA GLU A 159 7.40 -14.00 6.45
C GLU A 159 8.86 -13.57 6.69
N TRP A 160 9.80 -14.01 5.84
CA TRP A 160 11.18 -13.56 5.91
C TRP A 160 11.36 -12.10 5.47
N LEU A 161 10.53 -11.63 4.53
CA LEU A 161 10.72 -10.36 3.82
C LEU A 161 9.79 -9.23 4.29
N LYS A 162 8.62 -9.53 4.87
CA LYS A 162 7.56 -8.55 5.20
C LYS A 162 8.01 -7.37 6.07
N ASP A 163 9.00 -7.59 6.94
CA ASP A 163 9.50 -6.55 7.84
C ASP A 163 10.32 -5.48 7.09
N VAL A 164 10.82 -5.81 5.88
CA VAL A 164 11.71 -4.95 5.06
C VAL A 164 11.07 -4.55 3.72
N TYR A 165 10.22 -5.41 3.14
CA TYR A 165 9.63 -5.23 1.82
C TYR A 165 8.12 -5.33 1.87
N GLN A 166 7.43 -4.67 0.93
CA GLN A 166 6.05 -5.02 0.61
C GLN A 166 6.10 -6.31 -0.22
N VAL A 167 5.28 -7.31 0.11
CA VAL A 167 5.37 -8.62 -0.54
C VAL A 167 3.99 -9.11 -0.96
N SER A 168 3.84 -9.36 -2.26
CA SER A 168 2.67 -10.03 -2.83
C SER A 168 3.03 -11.45 -3.27
N ILE A 169 2.08 -12.38 -3.19
CA ILE A 169 2.25 -13.76 -3.64
C ILE A 169 1.22 -14.06 -4.73
N VAL A 170 1.65 -14.73 -5.78
CA VAL A 170 0.80 -15.44 -6.75
C VAL A 170 1.33 -16.86 -6.90
N THR A 171 0.44 -17.81 -7.20
CA THR A 171 0.80 -19.25 -7.21
C THR A 171 0.80 -19.88 -8.59
N ALA A 172 0.79 -19.06 -9.64
CA ALA A 172 0.85 -19.52 -11.02
C ALA A 172 1.39 -18.42 -11.94
N GLY A 173 2.10 -18.80 -13.00
CA GLY A 173 2.68 -17.86 -13.96
C GLY A 173 1.67 -16.88 -14.59
N ILE A 174 0.49 -17.37 -14.98
CA ILE A 174 -0.57 -16.52 -15.57
C ILE A 174 -1.11 -15.49 -14.58
N GLN A 175 -1.16 -15.83 -13.28
CA GLN A 175 -1.57 -14.89 -12.25
C GLN A 175 -0.56 -13.75 -12.10
N ALA A 176 0.74 -14.01 -12.31
CA ALA A 176 1.77 -12.97 -12.30
C ALA A 176 1.52 -11.92 -13.39
N ILE A 177 1.23 -12.35 -14.62
CA ILE A 177 0.91 -11.44 -15.74
C ILE A 177 -0.33 -10.60 -15.43
N THR A 178 -1.40 -11.25 -14.94
CA THR A 178 -2.65 -10.58 -14.57
C THR A 178 -2.45 -9.59 -13.42
N PHE A 179 -1.60 -9.92 -12.45
CA PHE A 179 -1.24 -9.05 -11.33
C PHE A 179 -0.49 -7.81 -11.83
N LEU A 180 0.51 -8.00 -12.68
CA LEU A 180 1.38 -6.92 -13.19
C LEU A 180 0.65 -5.98 -14.15
N ALA A 181 -0.44 -6.42 -14.76
CA ALA A 181 -1.33 -5.54 -15.52
C ALA A 181 -2.05 -4.50 -14.62
N LYS A 182 -2.14 -4.74 -13.31
CA LYS A 182 -2.86 -3.89 -12.35
C LYS A 182 -1.96 -3.22 -11.31
N LYS A 183 -0.77 -3.78 -11.05
CA LYS A 183 0.12 -3.37 -9.96
C LYS A 183 1.57 -3.35 -10.41
N SER A 184 2.29 -2.29 -10.07
CA SER A 184 3.75 -2.22 -10.25
C SER A 184 4.49 -2.90 -9.09
N VAL A 185 5.67 -3.43 -9.41
CA VAL A 185 6.58 -4.09 -8.46
C VAL A 185 8.02 -3.70 -8.80
N ASP A 186 8.88 -3.69 -7.79
CA ASP A 186 10.31 -3.38 -7.95
C ASP A 186 11.15 -4.62 -8.25
N MET A 187 10.67 -5.82 -7.91
CA MET A 187 11.36 -7.09 -8.21
C MET A 187 10.38 -8.27 -8.22
N ILE A 188 10.73 -9.30 -8.99
CA ILE A 188 10.02 -10.58 -9.00
C ILE A 188 10.95 -11.69 -8.52
N LEU A 189 10.51 -12.45 -7.53
CA LEU A 189 11.07 -13.75 -7.18
C LEU A 189 10.25 -14.81 -7.90
N LEU A 190 10.86 -15.47 -8.87
CA LEU A 190 10.16 -16.36 -9.79
C LEU A 190 10.66 -17.79 -9.61
N ASP A 191 9.76 -18.70 -9.27
CA ASP A 191 10.09 -20.11 -9.29
C ASP A 191 10.42 -20.57 -10.71
N TYR A 192 11.47 -21.38 -10.81
CA TYR A 192 11.91 -21.92 -12.08
C TYR A 192 11.00 -23.05 -12.56
N GLU A 193 10.57 -23.94 -11.65
CA GLU A 193 9.79 -25.14 -11.98
C GLU A 193 8.33 -24.96 -11.52
N MET A 194 7.44 -24.57 -12.43
CA MET A 194 6.01 -24.45 -12.14
C MET A 194 5.18 -25.24 -13.17
N PRO A 195 4.00 -25.75 -12.78
CA PRO A 195 3.11 -26.46 -13.68
C PRO A 195 2.44 -25.51 -14.68
N VAL A 196 2.06 -26.06 -15.84
CA VAL A 196 1.36 -25.39 -16.95
C VAL A 196 2.21 -24.32 -17.68
N VAL A 197 2.72 -23.33 -16.95
CA VAL A 197 3.62 -22.30 -17.47
C VAL A 197 4.80 -22.19 -16.52
N ASP A 198 5.99 -22.55 -17.02
CA ASP A 198 7.21 -22.57 -16.21
C ASP A 198 7.81 -21.16 -16.02
N GLY A 199 8.76 -21.03 -15.08
CA GLY A 199 9.43 -19.77 -14.79
C GLY A 199 10.08 -19.14 -16.03
N PRO A 200 10.87 -19.88 -16.83
CA PRO A 200 11.43 -19.37 -18.08
C PRO A 200 10.39 -18.78 -19.06
N GLN A 201 9.25 -19.44 -19.24
CA GLN A 201 8.17 -18.95 -20.10
C GLN A 201 7.57 -17.66 -19.54
N VAL A 202 7.30 -17.59 -18.24
CA VAL A 202 6.84 -16.34 -17.59
C VAL A 202 7.85 -15.23 -17.80
N PHE A 203 9.15 -15.50 -17.57
CA PHE A 203 10.21 -14.52 -17.78
C PHE A 203 10.24 -13.99 -19.21
N GLN A 204 10.08 -14.86 -20.22
CA GLN A 204 10.01 -14.43 -21.62
C GLN A 204 8.79 -13.54 -21.89
N MET A 205 7.61 -13.88 -21.36
CA MET A 205 6.41 -13.04 -21.47
C MET A 205 6.64 -11.66 -20.85
N LEU A 206 7.25 -11.59 -19.66
CA LEU A 206 7.58 -10.33 -18.99
C LEU A 206 8.54 -9.46 -19.84
N ARG A 207 9.46 -10.08 -20.57
CA ARG A 207 10.41 -9.35 -21.43
C ARG A 207 9.80 -8.86 -22.74
N GLN A 208 8.66 -9.41 -23.15
CA GLN A 208 7.95 -8.96 -24.37
C GLN A 208 7.05 -7.75 -24.11
N GLU A 209 6.62 -7.54 -22.87
CA GLU A 209 5.70 -6.46 -22.50
C GLU A 209 6.44 -5.20 -22.03
N GLN A 210 6.14 -4.04 -22.65
CA GLN A 210 6.85 -2.79 -22.39
C GLN A 210 6.77 -2.33 -20.93
N SER A 211 5.66 -2.63 -20.25
CA SER A 211 5.43 -2.28 -18.84
C SER A 211 6.20 -3.16 -17.85
N THR A 212 6.67 -4.35 -18.27
CA THR A 212 7.30 -5.33 -17.35
C THR A 212 8.72 -5.75 -17.77
N GLN A 213 9.15 -5.40 -18.98
CA GLN A 213 10.48 -5.76 -19.51
C GLN A 213 11.66 -5.25 -18.67
N GLY A 214 11.47 -4.15 -17.94
CA GLY A 214 12.50 -3.55 -17.09
C GLY A 214 12.56 -4.14 -15.68
N ILE A 215 11.58 -4.95 -15.26
CA ILE A 215 11.49 -5.42 -13.88
C ILE A 215 12.59 -6.45 -13.61
N PRO A 216 13.41 -6.26 -12.56
CA PRO A 216 14.38 -7.24 -12.09
C PRO A 216 13.72 -8.58 -11.72
N VAL A 217 14.26 -9.70 -12.22
CA VAL A 217 13.77 -11.05 -11.91
C VAL A 217 14.90 -11.88 -11.33
N VAL A 218 14.63 -12.50 -10.20
CA VAL A 218 15.52 -13.45 -9.53
C VAL A 218 14.85 -14.81 -9.52
N PHE A 219 15.50 -15.80 -10.12
CA PHE A 219 14.97 -17.16 -10.11
C PHE A 219 15.19 -17.84 -8.75
N LEU A 220 14.16 -18.53 -8.27
CA LEU A 220 14.22 -19.49 -7.17
C LEU A 220 14.19 -20.90 -7.76
N THR A 221 15.06 -21.80 -7.32
CA THR A 221 15.01 -23.20 -7.76
C THR A 221 15.37 -24.17 -6.64
N GLY A 222 14.77 -25.36 -6.67
CA GLY A 222 15.14 -26.47 -5.78
C GLY A 222 16.44 -27.17 -6.14
N VAL A 223 16.96 -27.01 -7.36
CA VAL A 223 18.06 -27.84 -7.89
C VAL A 223 19.21 -26.97 -8.43
N GLY A 224 20.43 -27.31 -8.00
CA GLY A 224 21.68 -26.59 -8.32
C GLY A 224 22.55 -27.27 -9.38
N GLY A 225 21.99 -28.14 -10.21
CA GLY A 225 22.74 -28.86 -11.24
C GLY A 225 23.30 -27.92 -12.31
N LYS A 226 24.50 -28.21 -12.82
CA LYS A 226 25.21 -27.36 -13.81
C LYS A 226 24.33 -27.00 -15.03
N ASP A 227 23.63 -27.99 -15.59
CA ASP A 227 22.81 -27.79 -16.80
C ASP A 227 21.64 -26.84 -16.57
N GLN A 228 21.01 -26.87 -15.40
CA GLN A 228 19.91 -25.95 -15.06
C GLN A 228 20.44 -24.54 -14.81
N VAL A 229 21.58 -24.40 -14.13
CA VAL A 229 22.24 -23.11 -13.91
C VAL A 229 22.59 -22.48 -15.25
N GLU A 230 23.16 -23.24 -16.20
CA GLU A 230 23.47 -22.74 -17.54
C GLU A 230 22.22 -22.23 -18.28
N ARG A 231 21.10 -22.97 -18.22
CA ARG A 231 19.83 -22.56 -18.85
C ARG A 231 19.28 -21.27 -18.24
N VAL A 232 19.31 -21.13 -16.91
CA VAL A 232 18.90 -19.89 -16.24
C VAL A 232 19.78 -18.71 -16.67
N LEU A 233 21.10 -18.92 -16.72
CA LEU A 233 22.04 -17.85 -17.07
C LEU A 233 21.88 -17.37 -18.51
N GLN A 234 21.48 -18.25 -19.44
CA GLN A 234 21.19 -17.87 -20.83
C GLN A 234 20.03 -16.86 -20.94
N LEU A 235 19.07 -16.89 -20.01
CA LEU A 235 17.96 -15.93 -19.95
C LEU A 235 18.40 -14.54 -19.46
N LYS A 236 19.62 -14.42 -18.91
CA LYS A 236 20.18 -13.18 -18.33
C LYS A 236 19.26 -12.52 -17.28
N PRO A 237 18.79 -13.27 -16.26
CA PRO A 237 18.03 -12.68 -15.15
C PRO A 237 18.92 -11.78 -14.30
N THR A 238 18.31 -11.02 -13.38
CA THR A 238 19.03 -10.24 -12.37
C THR A 238 19.85 -11.13 -11.44
N GLY A 239 19.36 -12.34 -11.20
CA GLY A 239 20.16 -13.44 -10.68
C GLY A 239 19.35 -14.67 -10.32
N TYR A 240 19.91 -15.48 -9.44
CA TYR A 240 19.48 -16.84 -9.17
C TYR A 240 19.80 -17.22 -7.71
N ILE A 241 18.86 -17.88 -7.05
CA ILE A 241 18.95 -18.30 -5.65
C ILE A 241 18.40 -19.72 -5.50
N LEU A 242 19.11 -20.56 -4.73
CA LEU A 242 18.62 -21.88 -4.33
C LEU A 242 17.52 -21.75 -3.26
N LYS A 243 16.42 -22.49 -3.40
CA LYS A 243 15.33 -22.53 -2.42
C LYS A 243 15.80 -22.99 -1.04
N SER A 244 16.91 -23.74 -0.97
CA SER A 244 17.60 -24.14 0.27
C SER A 244 18.43 -23.01 0.94
N THR A 245 18.31 -21.77 0.49
CA THR A 245 18.97 -20.61 1.12
C THR A 245 18.38 -20.30 2.49
N THR A 246 19.10 -19.47 3.27
CA THR A 246 18.62 -18.98 4.57
C THR A 246 17.98 -17.59 4.43
N LYS A 247 17.14 -17.21 5.42
CA LYS A 247 16.53 -15.88 5.53
C LYS A 247 17.58 -14.76 5.39
N GLU A 248 18.69 -14.87 6.10
CA GLU A 248 19.74 -13.85 6.17
C GLU A 248 20.42 -13.67 4.81
N LYS A 249 20.71 -14.79 4.13
CA LYS A 249 21.33 -14.78 2.79
C LYS A 249 20.39 -14.17 1.76
N LEU A 250 19.11 -14.53 1.79
CA LEU A 250 18.11 -13.97 0.89
C LEU A 250 17.96 -12.46 1.10
N LEU A 251 17.75 -12.01 2.35
CA LEU A 251 17.63 -10.59 2.67
C LEU A 251 18.86 -9.79 2.23
N SER A 252 20.07 -10.27 2.56
CA SER A 252 21.32 -9.61 2.18
C SER A 252 21.50 -9.55 0.66
N TYR A 253 21.07 -10.58 -0.08
CA TYR A 253 21.11 -10.57 -1.53
C TYR A 253 20.16 -9.52 -2.11
N LEU A 254 18.90 -9.48 -1.64
CA LEU A 254 17.89 -8.56 -2.14
C LEU A 254 18.24 -7.11 -1.88
N GLN A 255 18.76 -6.79 -0.69
CA GLN A 255 19.19 -5.43 -0.33
C GLN A 255 20.28 -4.85 -1.24
N LYS A 256 21.06 -5.71 -1.93
CA LYS A 256 22.11 -5.27 -2.87
C LYS A 256 21.60 -5.08 -4.31
N LYS A 257 20.37 -5.49 -4.60
CA LYS A 257 19.85 -5.66 -5.96
C LYS A 257 18.58 -4.85 -6.22
N ILE A 258 18.00 -4.23 -5.20
CA ILE A 258 16.73 -3.50 -5.23
C ILE A 258 16.91 -2.04 -4.87
#